data_AF-A0A834F8J3-F1
#
_entry.id   AF-A0A834F8J3-F1
#
_cell.length_a   1.000
_cell.length_b   1.000
_cell.length_c   1.000
_cell.angle_alpha   90.00
_cell.angle_beta   90.00
_cell.angle_gamma   90.00
#
_symmetry.space_group_name_H-M   'P 1'
#
loop_
_entity.id
_entity.type
_entity.pdbx_description
1 polymer ?
#
loop_
_entity_poly.entity_id
_entity_poly.type
_entity_poly.pdbx_seq_one_letter_code
_entity_poly.pdbx_strand_id
1 'polypeptide(L)'
;MCGRKARCCLSSEPSSSQRTFQKELIQDATQRLFFLQVKEAILSDDIYCPPETAVLLASYAVQAKFADYNKEVHTTGYLNGEQLLPQRVLDQHKLNKEQWEERIQVWH
;
A
#
# COMPACT_ATOMS: atom_id res chain seq x y z
N MET A 1 -22.79 -12.87 61.17
CA MET A 1 -22.30 -13.70 60.05
C MET A 1 -21.82 -12.78 58.95
N CYS A 2 -20.60 -13.03 58.44
CA CYS A 2 -19.82 -12.15 57.57
C CYS A 2 -20.50 -11.88 56.22
N GLY A 3 -20.45 -10.63 55.74
CA GLY A 3 -20.91 -10.24 54.40
C GLY A 3 -19.80 -10.25 53.35
N ARG A 4 -20.17 -10.24 52.06
CA ARG A 4 -19.58 -9.43 50.96
C ARG A 4 -20.24 -9.76 49.61
N LYS A 5 -20.70 -8.70 48.94
CA LYS A 5 -20.96 -8.60 47.49
C LYS A 5 -19.65 -8.83 46.73
N ALA A 6 -19.67 -9.57 45.62
CA ALA A 6 -18.74 -9.33 44.50
C ALA A 6 -19.32 -9.89 43.19
N ARG A 7 -19.80 -8.94 42.38
CA ARG A 7 -19.95 -9.06 40.94
C ARG A 7 -18.53 -9.10 40.37
N CYS A 8 -18.14 -10.16 39.67
CA CYS A 8 -17.00 -10.11 38.77
C CYS A 8 -17.42 -10.66 37.41
N CYS A 9 -17.38 -9.74 36.46
CA CYS A 9 -17.70 -9.86 35.06
C CYS A 9 -16.91 -10.99 34.37
N LEU A 10 -17.51 -11.55 33.32
CA LEU A 10 -16.84 -12.37 32.32
C LEU A 10 -15.50 -11.71 31.93
N SER A 11 -14.40 -12.34 32.33
CA SER A 11 -13.09 -12.08 31.74
C SER A 11 -12.77 -13.27 30.86
N SER A 12 -13.43 -13.33 29.70
CA SER A 12 -12.95 -14.15 28.59
C SER A 12 -11.63 -13.53 28.13
N GLU A 13 -10.52 -14.00 28.67
CA GLU A 13 -9.20 -13.66 28.16
C GLU A 13 -9.16 -14.03 26.67
N PRO A 14 -8.89 -13.08 25.76
CA PRO A 14 -8.77 -13.41 24.35
C PRO A 14 -7.59 -14.38 24.23
N SER A 15 -7.87 -15.53 23.61
CA SER A 15 -6.87 -16.56 23.34
C SER A 15 -5.66 -15.90 22.69
N SER A 16 -4.45 -16.29 23.08
CA SER A 16 -3.19 -15.69 22.61
C SER A 16 -3.15 -15.54 21.08
N SER A 17 -3.74 -16.48 20.34
CA SER A 17 -3.90 -16.44 18.88
C SER A 17 -4.81 -15.32 18.36
N GLN A 18 -5.83 -14.92 19.11
CA GLN A 18 -6.69 -13.77 18.74
C GLN A 18 -5.96 -12.44 18.93
N ARG A 19 -5.07 -12.35 19.92
CA ARG A 19 -4.24 -11.15 20.14
C ARG A 19 -3.14 -11.00 19.08
N THR A 20 -2.56 -12.09 18.57
CA THR A 20 -1.60 -12.03 17.46
C THR A 20 -2.28 -11.63 16.16
N PHE A 21 -3.41 -12.26 15.83
CA PHE A 21 -4.17 -11.93 14.61
C PHE A 21 -4.64 -10.47 14.58
N GLN A 22 -5.11 -9.93 15.70
CA GLN A 22 -5.49 -8.51 15.75
C GLN A 22 -4.28 -7.57 15.61
N LYS A 23 -3.12 -7.91 16.17
CA LYS A 23 -1.90 -7.12 15.98
C LYS A 23 -1.44 -7.14 14.53
N GLU A 24 -1.47 -8.31 13.89
CA GLU A 24 -1.16 -8.48 12.47
C GLU A 24 -2.10 -7.64 11.59
N LEU A 25 -3.42 -7.72 11.83
CA LEU A 25 -4.41 -6.96 11.05
C LEU A 25 -4.28 -5.43 11.23
N ILE A 26 -4.01 -4.97 12.46
CA ILE A 26 -3.79 -3.54 12.75
C ILE A 26 -2.50 -3.05 12.08
N GLN A 27 -1.44 -3.86 12.12
CA GLN A 27 -0.18 -3.54 11.48
C GLN A 27 -0.34 -3.46 9.96
N ASP A 28 -1.05 -4.41 9.35
CA ASP A 28 -1.37 -4.40 7.92
C ASP A 28 -2.20 -3.17 7.52
N ALA A 29 -3.22 -2.82 8.29
CA ALA A 29 -4.05 -1.64 8.03
C ALA A 29 -3.23 -0.35 8.15
N THR A 30 -2.38 -0.25 9.18
CA THR A 30 -1.54 0.93 9.41
C THR A 30 -0.48 1.08 8.32
N GLN A 31 0.15 -0.02 7.89
CA GLN A 31 1.15 -0.01 6.82
C GLN A 31 0.53 0.40 5.49
N ARG A 32 -0.67 -0.09 5.17
CA ARG A 32 -1.41 0.32 3.95
C ARG A 32 -1.75 1.81 3.98
N LEU A 33 -2.27 2.32 5.10
CA LEU A 33 -2.61 3.75 5.24
C LEU A 33 -1.37 4.64 5.14
N PHE A 34 -0.27 4.23 5.77
CA PHE A 34 1.00 4.96 5.68
C PHE A 34 1.54 4.99 4.25
N PHE A 35 1.51 3.85 3.56
CA PHE A 35 1.89 3.78 2.15
C PHE A 35 1.05 4.74 1.28
N LEU A 36 -0.27 4.77 1.48
CA LEU A 36 -1.16 5.66 0.72
C LEU A 36 -0.85 7.13 0.99
N GLN A 37 -0.61 7.52 2.25
CA GLN A 37 -0.26 8.89 2.61
C GLN A 37 1.08 9.31 1.99
N VAL A 38 2.10 8.45 2.07
CA VAL A 38 3.41 8.73 1.48
C VAL A 38 3.31 8.81 -0.05
N LYS A 39 2.53 7.91 -0.68
CA LYS A 39 2.25 7.96 -2.12
C LYS A 39 1.62 9.28 -2.51
N GLU A 40 0.58 9.70 -1.79
CA GLU A 40 -0.11 10.98 -2.05
C GLU A 40 0.88 12.16 -1.95
N ALA A 41 1.69 12.20 -0.87
CA ALA A 41 2.67 13.26 -0.64
C ALA A 41 3.80 13.30 -1.69
N ILE A 42 4.18 12.15 -2.27
CA ILE A 42 5.12 12.10 -3.39
C ILE A 42 4.45 12.60 -4.67
N LEU A 43 3.20 12.21 -4.91
CA LEU A 43 2.44 12.61 -6.11
C LEU A 43 2.07 14.09 -6.12
N SER A 44 1.87 14.70 -4.95
CA SER A 44 1.65 16.14 -4.78
C SER A 44 2.95 16.97 -4.83
N ASP A 45 4.12 16.33 -4.98
CA ASP A 45 5.45 16.94 -4.85
C ASP A 45 5.70 17.60 -3.46
N ASP A 46 4.94 17.24 -2.41
CA ASP A 46 5.21 17.66 -1.03
C ASP A 46 6.49 17.00 -0.48
N ILE A 47 6.78 15.77 -0.92
CA ILE A 47 8.00 15.04 -0.63
C ILE A 47 8.80 14.86 -1.92
N TYR A 48 10.00 15.43 -1.97
CA TYR A 48 10.90 15.22 -3.09
C TYR A 48 11.36 13.76 -3.18
N CYS A 49 11.18 13.19 -4.37
CA CYS A 49 11.56 11.83 -4.70
C CYS A 49 12.33 11.81 -6.05
N PRO A 50 13.51 11.17 -6.13
CA PRO A 50 14.20 10.98 -7.40
C PRO A 50 13.42 10.01 -8.31
N PRO A 51 13.52 10.16 -9.65
CA PRO A 51 12.68 9.41 -10.59
C PRO A 51 12.85 7.89 -10.48
N GLU A 52 14.06 7.39 -10.23
CA GLU A 52 14.32 5.96 -10.06
C GLU A 52 13.55 5.39 -8.87
N THR A 53 13.52 6.13 -7.75
CA THR A 53 12.77 5.75 -6.56
C THR A 53 11.26 5.85 -6.79
N ALA A 54 10.80 6.87 -7.54
CA ALA A 54 9.38 7.00 -7.87
C ALA A 54 8.87 5.81 -8.71
N VAL A 55 9.66 5.36 -9.69
CA VAL A 55 9.34 4.18 -10.51
C VAL A 55 9.29 2.91 -9.67
N LEU A 56 10.24 2.72 -8.76
CA LEU A 56 10.26 1.57 -7.86
C LEU A 56 9.05 1.58 -6.91
N LEU A 57 8.70 2.74 -6.35
CA LEU A 57 7.51 2.87 -5.51
C LEU A 57 6.22 2.60 -6.29
N ALA A 58 6.18 3.02 -7.55
CA ALA A 58 5.07 2.72 -8.45
C ALA A 58 4.93 1.21 -8.70
N SER A 59 6.02 0.44 -8.87
CA SER A 59 5.92 -1.01 -9.06
C SER A 59 5.38 -1.72 -7.81
N TYR A 60 5.83 -1.31 -6.61
CA TYR A 60 5.27 -1.81 -5.37
C TYR A 60 3.79 -1.43 -5.18
N ALA A 61 3.39 -0.22 -5.62
CA ALA A 61 1.98 0.20 -5.62
C ALA A 61 1.11 -0.71 -6.48
N VAL A 62 1.62 -1.06 -7.67
CA VAL A 62 0.94 -1.94 -8.62
C VAL A 62 0.84 -3.35 -8.04
N GLN A 63 1.92 -3.91 -7.50
CA GLN A 63 1.91 -5.23 -6.88
C GLN A 63 0.93 -5.30 -5.69
N ALA A 64 0.88 -4.24 -4.87
CA ALA A 64 -0.05 -4.16 -3.75
C ALA A 64 -1.53 -4.08 -4.18
N LYS A 65 -1.81 -3.54 -5.38
CA LYS A 65 -3.18 -3.35 -5.90
C LYS A 65 -3.67 -4.50 -6.77
N PHE A 66 -2.79 -5.01 -7.64
CA PHE A 66 -3.11 -5.98 -8.68
C PHE A 66 -2.60 -7.39 -8.38
N ALA A 67 -1.90 -7.58 -7.24
CA ALA A 67 -1.20 -8.81 -6.90
C ALA A 67 -0.17 -9.18 -7.98
N ASP A 68 0.25 -10.45 -8.07
CA ASP A 68 1.31 -10.86 -9.00
C ASP A 68 0.94 -10.61 -10.47
N TYR A 69 1.94 -10.23 -11.28
CA TYR A 69 1.74 -9.96 -12.69
C TYR A 69 1.30 -11.22 -13.47
N ASN A 70 0.10 -11.20 -14.05
CA ASN A 70 -0.40 -12.23 -14.96
C ASN A 70 -0.62 -11.65 -16.38
N LYS A 71 0.08 -12.19 -17.38
CA LYS A 71 -0.01 -11.77 -18.79
C LYS A 71 -1.41 -11.91 -19.41
N GLU A 72 -2.23 -12.82 -18.90
CA GLU A 72 -3.59 -13.05 -19.41
C GLU A 72 -4.60 -12.01 -18.91
N VAL A 73 -4.31 -11.40 -17.74
CA VAL A 73 -5.18 -10.43 -17.06
C VAL A 73 -4.66 -9.00 -17.22
N HIS A 74 -3.35 -8.81 -17.13
CA HIS A 74 -2.66 -7.52 -17.22
C HIS A 74 -2.20 -7.27 -18.66
N THR A 75 -3.15 -6.89 -19.51
CA THR A 75 -2.92 -6.43 -20.88
C THR A 75 -2.42 -4.99 -20.89
N THR A 76 -1.76 -4.58 -21.98
CA THR A 76 -1.24 -3.22 -22.15
C THR A 76 -2.32 -2.16 -21.89
N GLY A 77 -2.04 -1.20 -21.01
CA GLY A 77 -2.95 -0.14 -20.63
C GLY A 77 -3.74 -0.40 -19.34
N TYR A 78 -3.52 -1.53 -18.65
CA TYR A 78 -4.17 -1.80 -17.36
C TYR A 78 -3.81 -0.79 -16.27
N LEU A 79 -2.68 -0.08 -16.44
CA LEU A 79 -2.22 0.99 -15.54
C LEU A 79 -2.60 2.41 -15.99
N ASN A 80 -3.28 2.58 -17.13
CA ASN A 80 -3.59 3.93 -17.67
C ASN A 80 -4.48 4.78 -16.77
N GLY A 81 -5.29 4.14 -15.90
CA GLY A 81 -6.15 4.81 -14.92
C GLY A 81 -5.44 5.21 -13.62
N GLU A 82 -4.20 4.76 -13.41
CA GLU A 82 -3.48 4.98 -12.17
C GLU A 82 -2.56 6.20 -12.26
N GLN A 83 -2.56 7.01 -11.21
CA GLN A 83 -1.57 8.07 -11.03
C GLN A 83 -0.37 7.49 -10.28
N LEU A 84 0.63 7.02 -11.03
CA LEU A 84 1.78 6.28 -10.50
C LEU A 84 3.02 7.15 -10.26
N LEU A 85 3.18 8.25 -11.02
CA LEU A 85 4.35 9.10 -10.97
C LEU A 85 3.95 10.57 -10.82
N PRO A 86 4.74 11.39 -10.11
CA PRO A 86 4.51 12.82 -9.99
C PRO A 86 4.70 13.51 -11.34
N GLN A 87 3.98 14.61 -11.56
CA GLN A 87 3.96 15.32 -12.84
C GLN A 87 5.35 15.80 -13.25
N ARG A 88 6.16 16.25 -12.29
CA ARG A 88 7.57 16.61 -12.50
C ARG A 88 8.40 15.48 -13.12
N VAL A 89 8.22 14.23 -12.69
CA VAL A 89 8.96 13.07 -13.24
C VAL A 89 8.49 12.77 -14.65
N LEU A 90 7.19 12.89 -14.92
CA LEU A 90 6.64 12.73 -16.27
C LEU A 90 7.19 13.81 -17.23
N ASP A 91 7.28 15.06 -16.77
CA ASP A 91 7.74 16.18 -17.60
C ASP A 91 9.26 16.16 -17.85
N GLN A 92 10.04 15.60 -16.92
CA GLN A 92 11.49 15.49 -17.04
C GLN A 92 11.92 14.45 -18.09
N HIS A 93 11.08 13.46 -18.38
CA HIS A 93 11.40 12.39 -19.33
C HIS A 93 10.47 12.46 -20.55
N LYS A 94 11.04 12.32 -21.75
CA LYS A 94 10.27 12.26 -23.00
C LYS A 94 9.61 10.89 -23.23
N LEU A 95 9.01 10.31 -22.19
CA LEU A 95 8.37 9.01 -22.22
C LEU A 95 6.86 9.16 -22.22
N ASN A 96 6.18 8.41 -23.08
CA ASN A 96 4.72 8.33 -23.07
C ASN A 96 4.23 7.42 -21.93
N LYS A 97 2.94 7.51 -21.58
CA LYS A 97 2.33 6.68 -20.52
C LYS A 97 2.60 5.18 -20.70
N GLU A 98 2.53 4.68 -21.93
CA GLU A 98 2.80 3.28 -22.26
C GLU A 98 4.25 2.87 -21.96
N GLN A 99 5.22 3.76 -22.21
CA GLN A 99 6.64 3.47 -21.95
C GLN A 99 6.95 3.50 -20.45
N TRP A 100 6.26 4.36 -19.69
CA TRP A 100 6.30 4.33 -18.23
C TRP A 100 5.67 3.06 -17.67
N GLU A 101 4.58 2.60 -18.26
CA GLU A 101 3.94 1.33 -17.92
C GLU A 101 4.90 0.15 -18.14
N GLU A 102 5.57 0.08 -19.29
CA GLU A 102 6.60 -0.95 -19.54
C GLU A 102 7.72 -0.92 -18.48
N ARG A 103 8.19 0.29 -18.10
CA ARG A 103 9.22 0.46 -17.06
C ARG A 103 8.77 -0.05 -15.69
N ILE A 104 7.53 0.23 -15.32
CA ILE A 104 6.95 -0.17 -14.04
C ILE A 104 6.68 -1.68 -14.04
N GLN A 105 6.23 -2.23 -15.17
CA GLN A 105 6.01 -3.66 -15.35
C GLN A 105 7.30 -4.48 -15.25
N VAL A 106 8.46 -3.95 -15.64
CA VAL A 106 9.75 -4.66 -15.45
C VAL A 106 10.04 -4.98 -13.98
N TRP A 107 9.54 -4.15 -13.06
CA TRP A 107 9.71 -4.30 -11.62
C TRP A 107 8.47 -4.86 -10.91
N HIS A 108 7.42 -5.21 -11.66
CA HIS A 108 6.24 -5.90 -11.18
C HIS A 108 6.47 -7.41 -11.27
#